data_AF-A0A4Q2A688-F1
#
_entry.id   AF-A0A4Q2A688-F1
#
_cell.length_a   1.000
_cell.length_b   1.000
_cell.length_c   1.000
_cell.angle_alpha   90.00
_cell.angle_beta   90.00
_cell.angle_gamma   90.00
#
_symmetry.space_group_name_H-M   'P 1'
#
loop_
_entity.id
_entity.type
_entity.pdbx_description
1 polymer ?
#
loop_
_entity_poly.entity_id
_entity_poly.type
_entity_poly.pdbx_seq_one_letter_code
_entity_poly.pdbx_strand_id
1 'polypeptide(L)'
;MKRSEHPVKRTYPMLIASYWLSRCGVQQGAQVASPPAALGVETWKDAYYRFYDAMGDGRSPRSFSNSMKNARDVFDTLFDNGRIGWVNRDGDQPPLSASFQRVHDEWRTRSDDELESFVLGLVAGLPAATEGAVHNPQARTEGGKKVYVSVRQERDPKLRDDAIALHGLDCMACKFNFEDRYGALGKGFVEVHHVVPLTQRGKSDTNPETDLVVLCANCHRMVHRNRDVCLSLEELKSHIKPSDGMP
;
A
#
# COMPACT_ATOMS: atom_id res chain seq x y z
N MET A 1 -20.85 27.27 9.12
CA MET A 1 -19.47 26.74 9.27
C MET A 1 -18.94 26.38 7.89
N LYS A 2 -18.04 27.19 7.31
CA LYS A 2 -17.30 26.80 6.10
C LYS A 2 -16.29 25.75 6.52
N ARG A 3 -16.45 24.49 6.08
CA ARG A 3 -15.39 23.47 6.24
C ARG A 3 -14.14 24.03 5.57
N SER A 4 -13.03 24.12 6.30
CA SER A 4 -11.73 24.41 5.71
C SER A 4 -11.32 23.22 4.84
N GLU A 5 -11.73 23.25 3.57
CA GLU A 5 -11.23 22.33 2.55
C GLU A 5 -9.72 22.54 2.47
N HIS A 6 -8.96 21.63 3.07
CA HIS A 6 -7.54 21.56 2.84
C HIS A 6 -7.36 21.21 1.36
N PRO A 7 -6.62 22.00 0.57
CA PRO A 7 -6.50 21.76 -0.86
C PRO A 7 -5.86 20.39 -1.09
N VAL A 8 -6.64 19.45 -1.63
CA VAL A 8 -6.17 18.12 -1.97
C VAL A 8 -5.09 18.26 -3.04
N LYS A 9 -3.86 17.84 -2.73
CA LYS A 9 -2.70 17.94 -3.63
C LYS A 9 -2.94 17.15 -4.92
N ARG A 10 -2.53 17.71 -6.07
CA ARG A 10 -2.59 17.03 -7.37
C ARG A 10 -1.69 15.80 -7.34
N THR A 11 -2.21 14.67 -7.79
CA THR A 11 -1.48 13.40 -7.83
C THR A 11 -0.66 13.26 -9.11
N TYR A 12 0.33 12.37 -9.11
CA TYR A 12 1.18 12.15 -10.29
C TYR A 12 0.37 11.70 -11.54
N PRO A 13 -0.60 10.77 -11.44
CA PRO A 13 -1.47 10.41 -12.56
C PRO A 13 -2.25 11.60 -13.14
N MET A 14 -2.75 12.48 -12.26
CA MET A 14 -3.44 13.72 -12.68
C MET A 14 -2.53 14.63 -13.49
N LEU A 15 -1.25 14.75 -13.11
CA LEU A 15 -0.29 15.57 -13.85
C LEU A 15 0.05 14.96 -15.22
N ILE A 16 0.24 13.64 -15.31
CA ILE A 16 0.51 12.97 -16.60
C ILE A 16 -0.69 13.10 -17.54
N ALA A 17 -1.92 12.86 -17.04
CA ALA A 17 -3.13 13.05 -17.83
C ALA A 17 -3.27 14.50 -18.31
N SER A 18 -2.95 15.48 -17.46
CA SER A 18 -2.97 16.90 -17.83
C SER A 18 -1.89 17.27 -18.86
N TYR A 19 -0.72 16.64 -18.78
CA TYR A 19 0.37 16.81 -19.75
C TYR A 19 -0.04 16.25 -21.13
N TRP A 20 -0.60 15.05 -21.17
CA TRP A 20 -1.13 14.46 -22.40
C TRP A 20 -2.26 15.28 -23.00
N LEU A 21 -3.21 15.73 -22.19
CA LEU A 21 -4.27 16.63 -22.64
C LEU A 21 -3.73 17.92 -23.27
N SER A 22 -2.60 18.43 -22.76
CA SER A 22 -1.97 19.63 -23.30
C SER A 22 -1.21 19.36 -24.61
N ARG A 23 -0.44 18.26 -24.64
CA ARG A 23 0.41 17.87 -25.78
C ARG A 23 -0.36 17.31 -26.97
N CYS A 24 -1.36 16.46 -26.71
CA CYS A 24 -2.05 15.65 -27.72
C CYS A 24 -3.46 16.17 -28.04
N GLY A 25 -3.74 17.44 -27.72
CA GLY A 25 -4.97 18.09 -28.16
C GLY A 25 -5.05 18.14 -29.69
N VAL A 26 -6.23 17.93 -30.25
CA VAL A 26 -6.43 17.92 -31.70
C VAL A 26 -6.62 19.34 -32.20
N GLN A 27 -5.66 19.82 -33.00
CA GLN A 27 -5.76 21.14 -33.63
C GLN A 27 -6.37 21.03 -35.03
N GLN A 28 -7.44 21.79 -35.29
CA GLN A 28 -8.03 21.94 -36.62
C GLN A 28 -7.75 23.35 -37.15
N GLY A 29 -6.69 23.50 -37.93
CA GLY A 29 -6.28 24.79 -38.49
C GLY A 29 -5.87 25.80 -37.41
N ALA A 30 -6.40 27.03 -37.48
CA ALA A 30 -6.10 28.12 -36.54
C ALA A 30 -6.97 28.11 -35.26
N GLN A 31 -7.79 27.08 -35.06
CA GLN A 31 -8.65 26.97 -33.88
C GLN A 31 -7.91 26.36 -32.68
N VAL A 32 -8.32 26.77 -31.49
CA VAL A 32 -7.80 26.21 -30.22
C VAL A 32 -8.05 24.70 -30.19
N ALA A 33 -7.05 23.92 -29.78
CA ALA A 33 -7.15 22.47 -29.78
C ALA A 33 -8.36 21.93 -29.00
N SER A 34 -9.01 20.94 -29.58
CA SER A 34 -10.03 20.08 -28.96
C SER A 34 -9.37 18.99 -28.12
N PRO A 35 -10.10 18.33 -27.20
CA PRO A 35 -9.55 17.19 -26.46
C PRO A 35 -9.04 16.09 -27.40
N PRO A 36 -8.08 15.25 -26.96
CA PRO A 36 -7.59 14.12 -27.75
C PRO A 36 -8.75 13.20 -28.21
N ALA A 37 -8.74 12.83 -29.49
CA ALA A 37 -9.82 12.05 -30.11
C ALA A 37 -10.05 10.70 -29.41
N ALA A 38 -9.01 10.11 -28.83
CA ALA A 38 -9.07 8.85 -28.10
C ALA A 38 -10.02 8.86 -26.89
N LEU A 39 -10.37 10.03 -26.35
CA LEU A 39 -11.37 10.13 -25.27
C LEU A 39 -12.82 9.98 -25.77
N GLY A 40 -13.07 10.13 -27.07
CA GLY A 40 -14.40 10.08 -27.67
C GLY A 40 -15.35 11.14 -27.13
N VAL A 41 -14.85 12.35 -26.84
CA VAL A 41 -15.62 13.48 -26.31
C VAL A 41 -15.28 14.77 -27.03
N GLU A 42 -16.24 15.67 -27.15
CA GLU A 42 -16.10 16.92 -27.89
C GLU A 42 -15.69 18.10 -27.00
N THR A 43 -16.02 18.06 -25.70
CA THR A 43 -15.75 19.18 -24.78
C THR A 43 -14.64 18.87 -23.79
N TRP A 44 -13.88 19.89 -23.42
CA TRP A 44 -12.85 19.80 -22.39
C TRP A 44 -13.40 19.40 -21.02
N LYS A 45 -14.62 19.83 -20.71
CA LYS A 45 -15.29 19.48 -19.46
C LYS A 45 -15.53 17.97 -19.38
N ASP A 46 -16.02 17.38 -20.46
CA ASP A 46 -16.26 15.94 -20.55
C ASP A 46 -14.95 15.15 -20.60
N ALA A 47 -13.92 15.69 -21.26
CA ALA A 47 -12.57 15.13 -21.24
C ALA A 47 -12.02 15.02 -19.83
N TYR A 48 -12.18 16.05 -18.99
CA TYR A 48 -11.78 15.94 -17.59
C TYR A 48 -12.60 14.88 -16.84
N TYR A 49 -13.92 14.80 -17.05
CA TYR A 49 -14.74 13.83 -16.34
C TYR A 49 -14.40 12.36 -16.65
N ARG A 50 -13.81 12.07 -17.82
CA ARG A 50 -13.28 10.73 -18.12
C ARG A 50 -12.29 10.22 -17.07
N PHE A 51 -11.58 11.13 -16.40
CA PHE A 51 -10.59 10.78 -15.38
C PHE A 51 -11.15 10.74 -13.96
N TYR A 52 -12.39 11.20 -13.74
CA TYR A 52 -12.90 11.43 -12.38
C TYR A 52 -13.01 10.14 -11.56
N ASP A 53 -13.54 9.07 -12.14
CA ASP A 53 -13.71 7.79 -11.44
C ASP A 53 -12.36 7.14 -11.09
N ALA A 54 -11.34 7.35 -11.94
CA ALA A 54 -10.01 6.77 -11.76
C ALA A 54 -9.14 7.55 -10.74
N MET A 55 -9.24 8.89 -10.70
CA MET A 55 -8.30 9.74 -9.94
C MET A 55 -8.95 10.96 -9.28
N GLY A 56 -10.24 10.89 -8.95
CA GLY A 56 -10.96 11.98 -8.26
C GLY A 56 -10.38 12.34 -6.89
N ASP A 57 -9.76 11.37 -6.20
CA ASP A 57 -9.14 11.48 -4.86
C ASP A 57 -10.00 12.24 -3.82
N GLY A 58 -11.31 11.98 -3.80
CA GLY A 58 -12.25 12.59 -2.84
C GLY A 58 -12.64 14.04 -3.14
N ARG A 59 -12.23 14.60 -4.29
CA ARG A 59 -12.70 15.90 -4.77
C ARG A 59 -14.13 15.81 -5.26
N SER A 60 -14.89 16.91 -5.19
CA SER A 60 -16.14 17.00 -5.96
C SER A 60 -15.86 17.00 -7.47
N PRO A 61 -16.81 16.59 -8.33
CA PRO A 61 -16.61 16.58 -9.78
C PRO A 61 -16.16 17.94 -10.32
N ARG A 62 -16.73 19.03 -9.80
CA ARG A 62 -16.35 20.40 -10.16
C ARG A 62 -14.93 20.75 -9.71
N SER A 63 -14.57 20.42 -8.47
CA SER A 63 -13.22 20.67 -7.94
C SER A 63 -12.15 19.87 -8.69
N PHE A 64 -12.47 18.64 -9.10
CA PHE A 64 -11.60 17.80 -9.89
C PHE A 64 -11.38 18.38 -11.29
N SER A 65 -12.46 18.73 -12.00
CA SER A 65 -12.39 19.35 -13.32
C SER A 65 -11.55 20.63 -13.31
N ASN A 66 -11.74 21.50 -12.30
CA ASN A 66 -10.90 22.68 -12.12
C ASN A 66 -9.43 22.33 -11.86
N SER A 67 -9.15 21.26 -11.12
CA SER A 67 -7.77 20.84 -10.81
C SER A 67 -7.03 20.35 -12.06
N MET A 68 -7.71 19.57 -12.90
CA MET A 68 -7.21 19.10 -14.20
C MET A 68 -7.00 20.26 -15.17
N LYS A 69 -7.99 21.17 -15.29
CA LYS A 69 -7.85 22.38 -16.11
C LYS A 69 -6.62 23.19 -15.71
N ASN A 70 -6.51 23.50 -14.41
CA ASN A 70 -5.39 24.30 -13.91
C ASN A 70 -4.04 23.60 -14.09
N ALA A 71 -3.99 22.27 -14.08
CA ALA A 71 -2.76 21.53 -14.35
C ALA A 71 -2.41 21.52 -15.84
N ARG A 72 -3.41 21.33 -16.71
CA ARG A 72 -3.22 21.44 -18.17
C ARG A 72 -2.74 22.84 -18.55
N ASP A 73 -3.35 23.88 -18.01
CA ASP A 73 -2.98 25.28 -18.30
C ASP A 73 -1.49 25.55 -18.00
N VAL A 74 -0.90 24.88 -17.00
CA VAL A 74 0.55 24.99 -16.71
C VAL A 74 1.41 24.33 -17.79
N PHE A 75 0.94 23.25 -18.42
CA PHE A 75 1.65 22.58 -19.51
C PHE A 75 1.38 23.18 -20.89
N ASP A 76 0.26 23.90 -21.05
CA ASP A 76 -0.12 24.54 -22.33
C ASP A 76 0.94 25.54 -22.81
N THR A 77 1.76 26.08 -21.90
CA THR A 77 2.89 26.95 -22.25
C THR A 77 4.04 26.22 -22.98
N LEU A 78 4.07 24.89 -22.93
CA LEU A 78 5.13 24.06 -23.49
C LEU A 78 4.86 23.60 -24.92
N PHE A 79 3.64 23.79 -25.44
CA PHE A 79 3.19 23.22 -26.70
C PHE A 79 2.51 24.26 -27.58
N ASP A 80 2.69 24.14 -28.89
CA ASP A 80 1.96 24.95 -29.87
C ASP A 80 0.57 24.36 -30.09
N ASN A 81 -0.32 24.53 -29.10
CA ASN A 81 -1.68 23.99 -29.10
C ASN A 81 -2.77 25.09 -29.20
N GLY A 82 -2.34 26.33 -29.51
CA GLY A 82 -3.21 27.50 -29.61
C GLY A 82 -3.73 28.03 -28.26
N ARG A 83 -3.19 27.58 -27.12
CA ARG A 83 -3.53 28.08 -25.77
C ARG A 83 -2.39 28.90 -25.18
N ILE A 84 -2.75 29.97 -24.48
CA ILE A 84 -1.77 30.85 -23.79
C ILE A 84 -1.17 30.16 -22.56
N GLY A 85 -1.94 29.27 -21.91
CA GLY A 85 -1.55 28.62 -20.66
C GLY A 85 -1.56 29.55 -19.45
N TRP A 86 -0.91 29.11 -18.37
CA TRP A 86 -0.83 29.85 -17.12
C TRP A 86 0.28 30.91 -17.17
N VAL A 87 -0.09 32.16 -16.87
CA VAL A 87 0.82 33.30 -16.75
C VAL A 87 0.62 34.00 -15.41
N ASN A 88 1.67 34.68 -14.94
CA ASN A 88 1.64 35.52 -13.75
C ASN A 88 0.83 36.81 -14.00
N ARG A 89 0.66 37.61 -12.94
CA ARG A 89 0.01 38.94 -13.04
C ARG A 89 0.68 39.86 -14.06
N ASP A 90 1.99 39.71 -14.22
CA ASP A 90 2.81 40.52 -15.11
C ASP A 90 2.79 40.02 -16.57
N GLY A 91 2.07 38.92 -16.84
CA GLY A 91 1.99 38.30 -18.16
C GLY A 91 3.13 37.31 -18.45
N ASP A 92 4.10 37.19 -17.55
CA ASP A 92 5.23 36.27 -17.71
C ASP A 92 4.83 34.81 -17.45
N GLN A 93 5.49 33.90 -18.16
CA GLN A 93 5.43 32.47 -17.90
C GLN A 93 6.47 32.09 -16.83
N PRO A 94 6.06 31.74 -15.61
CA PRO A 94 6.99 31.26 -14.59
C PRO A 94 7.52 29.86 -14.91
N PRO A 95 8.69 29.50 -14.37
CA PRO A 95 9.24 28.16 -14.52
C PRO A 95 8.32 27.10 -13.89
N LEU A 96 8.34 25.89 -14.46
CA LEU A 96 7.61 24.75 -13.92
C LEU A 96 8.08 24.42 -12.50
N SER A 97 7.13 24.18 -11.58
CA SER A 97 7.47 23.59 -10.28
C SER A 97 8.04 22.17 -10.44
N ALA A 98 8.79 21.69 -9.44
CA ALA A 98 9.49 20.40 -9.50
C ALA A 98 8.62 19.21 -9.95
N SER A 99 7.36 19.14 -9.51
CA SER A 99 6.44 18.05 -9.90
C SER A 99 6.02 18.12 -11.37
N PHE A 100 5.86 19.32 -11.93
CA PHE A 100 5.52 19.52 -13.34
C PHE A 100 6.74 19.32 -14.23
N GLN A 101 7.91 19.84 -13.81
CA GLN A 101 9.18 19.64 -14.51
C GLN A 101 9.49 18.14 -14.65
N ARG A 102 9.30 17.36 -13.58
CA ARG A 102 9.51 15.90 -13.62
C ARG A 102 8.66 15.21 -14.69
N VAL A 103 7.37 15.54 -14.79
CA VAL A 103 6.48 14.95 -15.81
C VAL A 103 6.94 15.34 -17.21
N HIS A 104 7.31 16.60 -17.41
CA HIS A 104 7.84 17.05 -18.70
C HIS A 104 9.13 16.32 -19.07
N ASP A 105 10.10 16.23 -18.17
CA ASP A 105 11.37 15.56 -18.42
C ASP A 105 11.19 14.07 -18.75
N GLU A 106 10.26 13.40 -18.08
CA GLU A 106 9.97 11.98 -18.29
C GLU A 106 9.33 11.70 -19.66
N TRP A 107 8.42 12.58 -20.11
CA TRP A 107 7.57 12.31 -21.27
C TRP A 107 7.96 13.09 -22.52
N ARG A 108 8.78 14.16 -22.44
CA ARG A 108 9.14 15.01 -23.60
C ARG A 108 9.83 14.27 -24.75
N THR A 109 10.51 13.15 -24.48
CA THR A 109 11.20 12.35 -25.50
C THR A 109 10.43 11.09 -25.91
N ARG A 110 9.33 10.75 -25.23
CA ARG A 110 8.49 9.58 -25.54
C ARG A 110 7.48 9.93 -26.61
N SER A 111 7.00 8.92 -27.35
CA SER A 111 6.01 9.12 -28.43
C SER A 111 4.62 9.45 -27.87
N ASP A 112 3.80 10.05 -28.72
CA ASP A 112 2.40 10.37 -28.38
C ASP A 112 1.58 9.09 -28.15
N ASP A 113 1.83 8.02 -28.92
CA ASP A 113 1.17 6.72 -28.78
C ASP A 113 1.49 6.06 -27.42
N GLU A 114 2.74 6.12 -26.97
CA GLU A 114 3.13 5.61 -25.64
C GLU A 114 2.46 6.40 -24.52
N LEU A 115 2.42 7.72 -24.65
CA LEU A 115 1.79 8.60 -23.67
C LEU A 115 0.26 8.39 -23.63
N GLU A 116 -0.38 8.29 -24.79
CA GLU A 116 -1.81 8.00 -24.92
C GLU A 116 -2.15 6.64 -24.31
N SER A 117 -1.41 5.59 -24.68
CA SER A 117 -1.61 4.23 -24.15
C SER A 117 -1.49 4.21 -22.61
N PHE A 118 -0.49 4.91 -22.07
CA PHE A 118 -0.30 5.02 -20.63
C PHE A 118 -1.50 5.73 -19.96
N VAL A 119 -1.92 6.88 -20.49
CA VAL A 119 -3.01 7.68 -19.93
C VAL A 119 -4.35 6.98 -20.01
N LEU A 120 -4.66 6.31 -21.12
CA LEU A 120 -5.87 5.49 -21.25
C LEU A 120 -5.84 4.28 -20.30
N GLY A 121 -4.67 3.70 -20.06
CA GLY A 121 -4.48 2.67 -19.04
C GLY A 121 -4.84 3.16 -17.64
N LEU A 122 -4.48 4.40 -17.28
CA LEU A 122 -4.88 5.01 -16.00
C LEU A 122 -6.41 5.12 -15.87
N VAL A 123 -7.11 5.49 -16.94
CA VAL A 123 -8.58 5.60 -16.97
C VAL A 123 -9.25 4.23 -16.81
N ALA A 124 -8.65 3.20 -17.39
CA ALA A 124 -9.14 1.82 -17.30
C ALA A 124 -8.90 1.15 -15.93
N GLY A 125 -8.32 1.87 -14.95
CA GLY A 125 -8.01 1.32 -13.63
C GLY A 125 -6.85 0.34 -13.62
N LEU A 126 -6.05 0.28 -14.69
CA LEU A 126 -4.78 -0.42 -14.67
C LEU A 126 -3.85 0.34 -13.71
N PRO A 127 -3.11 -0.36 -12.82
CA PRO A 127 -2.19 0.30 -11.93
C PRO A 127 -1.22 1.12 -12.77
N ALA A 128 -1.16 2.43 -12.51
CA ALA A 128 -0.08 3.27 -12.99
C ALA A 128 1.22 2.60 -12.61
N ALA A 129 1.92 1.98 -13.56
CA ALA A 129 3.30 1.61 -13.35
C ALA A 129 4.03 2.95 -13.16
N THR A 130 4.27 3.34 -11.91
CA THR A 130 5.09 4.50 -11.58
C THR A 130 6.53 4.15 -11.91
N GLU A 131 6.87 4.07 -13.19
CA GLU A 131 8.22 3.78 -13.66
C GLU A 131 9.05 5.06 -13.68
N GLY A 132 9.42 5.47 -12.46
CA GLY A 132 10.50 6.40 -12.19
C GLY A 132 11.37 5.95 -11.00
N ALA A 133 11.21 4.71 -10.55
CA ALA A 133 12.15 4.08 -9.63
C ALA A 133 13.22 3.41 -10.48
N VAL A 134 14.48 3.78 -10.26
CA VAL A 134 15.65 3.03 -10.71
C VAL A 134 15.36 1.55 -10.49
N HIS A 135 15.18 0.77 -11.56
CA HIS A 135 14.79 -0.63 -11.45
C HIS A 135 16.01 -1.40 -10.95
N ASN A 136 16.15 -1.52 -9.63
CA ASN A 136 17.00 -2.53 -9.05
C ASN A 136 16.35 -3.88 -9.42
N PRO A 137 17.01 -4.78 -10.17
CA PRO A 137 16.44 -6.08 -10.53
C PRO A 137 16.14 -6.98 -9.32
N GLN A 138 16.58 -6.58 -8.11
CA GLN A 138 16.22 -7.21 -6.84
C GLN A 138 15.01 -6.56 -6.15
N ALA A 139 14.58 -5.36 -6.56
CA ALA A 139 13.46 -4.67 -5.94
C ALA A 139 12.14 -5.37 -6.28
N ARG A 140 11.34 -5.62 -5.24
CA ARG A 140 9.98 -6.18 -5.33
C ARG A 140 9.02 -5.16 -4.73
N THR A 141 7.86 -5.00 -5.35
CA THR A 141 6.79 -4.14 -4.83
C THR A 141 6.03 -4.86 -3.71
N GLU A 142 5.93 -4.22 -2.55
CA GLU A 142 5.17 -4.66 -1.38
C GLU A 142 4.20 -3.54 -0.92
N GLY A 143 3.32 -3.82 0.04
CA GLY A 143 2.39 -2.81 0.59
C GLY A 143 1.00 -2.74 -0.08
N GLY A 144 0.70 -3.63 -1.03
CA GLY A 144 -0.67 -3.85 -1.51
C GLY A 144 -1.59 -4.30 -0.38
N LYS A 145 -2.78 -3.70 -0.27
CA LYS A 145 -3.75 -4.05 0.78
C LYS A 145 -4.49 -5.34 0.40
N LYS A 146 -4.37 -6.37 1.24
CA LYS A 146 -5.18 -7.59 1.17
C LYS A 146 -6.18 -7.57 2.32
N VAL A 147 -7.47 -7.74 2.01
CA VAL A 147 -8.53 -7.86 3.01
C VAL A 147 -8.75 -9.34 3.32
N TYR A 148 -8.68 -9.70 4.60
CA TYR A 148 -8.97 -11.05 5.09
C TYR A 148 -10.18 -11.01 6.00
N VAL A 149 -11.18 -11.86 5.73
CA VAL A 149 -12.26 -12.16 6.69
C VAL A 149 -11.84 -13.40 7.46
N SER A 150 -11.77 -13.32 8.78
CA SER A 150 -11.34 -14.43 9.64
C SER A 150 -12.32 -14.66 10.78
N VAL A 151 -12.56 -15.93 11.11
CA VAL A 151 -13.32 -16.36 12.28
C VAL A 151 -12.31 -16.66 13.39
N ARG A 152 -12.48 -16.05 14.57
CA ARG A 152 -11.63 -16.31 15.75
C ARG A 152 -12.41 -17.14 16.76
N GLN A 153 -11.78 -18.20 17.26
CA GLN A 153 -12.31 -18.93 18.41
C GLN A 153 -12.12 -18.08 19.67
N GLU A 154 -13.13 -18.09 20.54
CA GLU A 154 -13.07 -17.47 21.86
C GLU A 154 -11.97 -18.12 22.72
N ARG A 155 -11.32 -17.32 23.57
CA ARG A 155 -10.31 -17.79 24.51
C ARG A 155 -10.52 -17.10 25.85
N ASP A 156 -10.47 -17.86 26.94
CA ASP A 156 -10.48 -17.30 28.29
C ASP A 156 -9.05 -16.87 28.67
N PRO A 157 -8.79 -15.58 28.94
CA PRO A 157 -7.48 -15.11 29.37
C PRO A 157 -7.01 -15.73 30.69
N LYS A 158 -7.91 -16.18 31.57
CA LYS A 158 -7.53 -16.78 32.86
C LYS A 158 -6.75 -18.08 32.68
N LEU A 159 -7.13 -18.89 31.69
CA LEU A 159 -6.42 -20.14 31.38
C LEU A 159 -4.95 -19.89 31.03
N ARG A 160 -4.63 -18.73 30.43
CA ARG A 160 -3.24 -18.34 30.16
C ARG A 160 -2.50 -18.08 31.46
N ASP A 161 -3.09 -17.30 32.36
CA ASP A 161 -2.45 -16.91 33.61
C ASP A 161 -2.30 -18.11 34.53
N ASP A 162 -3.29 -19.00 34.57
CA ASP A 162 -3.23 -20.28 35.29
C ASP A 162 -2.12 -21.18 34.74
N ALA A 163 -1.99 -21.30 33.40
CA ALA A 163 -0.90 -22.07 32.78
C ALA A 163 0.48 -21.49 33.12
N ILE A 164 0.63 -20.17 33.16
CA ILE A 164 1.89 -19.52 33.55
C ILE A 164 2.18 -19.74 35.05
N ALA A 165 1.16 -19.69 35.90
CA ALA A 165 1.31 -19.97 37.32
C ALA A 165 1.74 -21.42 37.59
N LEU A 166 1.26 -22.38 36.78
CA LEU A 166 1.60 -23.80 36.89
C LEU A 166 2.96 -24.14 36.29
N HIS A 167 3.23 -23.68 35.07
CA HIS A 167 4.39 -24.11 34.27
C HIS A 167 5.58 -23.14 34.33
N GLY A 168 5.36 -21.93 34.85
CA GLY A 168 6.38 -20.88 34.89
C GLY A 168 6.58 -20.16 33.55
N LEU A 169 7.73 -19.50 33.42
CA LEU A 169 8.09 -18.67 32.25
C LEU A 169 9.17 -19.30 31.37
N ASP A 170 9.80 -20.39 31.81
CA ASP A 170 10.83 -21.08 31.04
C ASP A 170 10.18 -21.91 29.93
N CYS A 171 10.65 -21.75 28.69
CA CYS A 171 10.17 -22.55 27.58
C CYS A 171 10.28 -24.05 27.88
N MET A 172 9.17 -24.78 27.85
CA MET A 172 9.16 -26.21 28.17
C MET A 172 9.94 -27.07 27.14
N ALA A 173 10.23 -26.51 25.95
CA ALA A 173 10.99 -27.19 24.91
C ALA A 173 12.50 -26.91 24.99
N CYS A 174 12.91 -25.63 25.01
CA CYS A 174 14.34 -25.24 24.93
C CYS A 174 14.90 -24.55 26.17
N LYS A 175 14.10 -24.39 27.23
CA LYS A 175 14.45 -23.70 28.48
C LYS A 175 14.81 -22.22 28.35
N PHE A 176 14.57 -21.61 27.19
CA PHE A 176 14.73 -20.17 27.01
C PHE A 176 13.77 -19.39 27.91
N ASN A 177 14.31 -18.39 28.62
CA ASN A 177 13.56 -17.43 29.41
C ASN A 177 13.82 -16.00 28.89
N PHE A 178 12.76 -15.22 28.69
CA PHE A 178 12.87 -13.86 28.16
C PHE A 178 13.42 -12.86 29.17
N GLU A 179 13.07 -13.00 30.45
CA GLU A 179 13.59 -12.12 31.51
C GLU A 179 15.09 -12.35 31.72
N ASP A 180 15.55 -13.59 31.68
CA ASP A 180 16.98 -13.89 31.79
C ASP A 180 17.77 -13.32 30.61
N ARG A 181 17.21 -13.40 29.39
CA ARG A 181 17.90 -12.97 28.17
C ARG A 181 17.80 -11.48 27.87
N TYR A 182 16.70 -10.84 28.25
CA TYR A 182 16.36 -9.46 27.88
C TYR A 182 16.12 -8.55 29.10
N GLY A 183 16.25 -9.06 30.32
CA GLY A 183 16.01 -8.31 31.56
C GLY A 183 14.55 -7.87 31.69
N ALA A 184 14.35 -6.66 32.23
CA ALA A 184 13.02 -6.11 32.48
C ALA A 184 12.10 -6.06 31.25
N LEU A 185 12.66 -5.99 30.02
CA LEU A 185 11.88 -6.02 28.78
C LEU A 185 11.18 -7.37 28.56
N GLY A 186 11.80 -8.45 29.01
CA GLY A 186 11.28 -9.81 28.86
C GLY A 186 10.42 -10.30 30.03
N LYS A 187 10.26 -9.47 31.07
CA LYS A 187 9.56 -9.86 32.29
C LYS A 187 8.13 -10.32 32.03
N GLY A 188 7.81 -11.55 32.46
CA GLY A 188 6.49 -12.16 32.28
C GLY A 188 6.12 -12.52 30.83
N PHE A 189 7.06 -12.42 29.89
CA PHE A 189 6.78 -12.71 28.48
C PHE A 189 7.00 -14.18 28.15
N VAL A 190 5.92 -14.86 27.77
CA VAL A 190 5.91 -16.23 27.25
C VAL A 190 4.62 -16.47 26.44
N GLU A 191 4.64 -17.41 25.51
CA GLU A 191 3.47 -17.78 24.70
C GLU A 191 2.87 -19.10 25.21
N VAL A 192 1.57 -19.09 25.53
CA VAL A 192 0.81 -20.29 25.92
C VAL A 192 0.21 -20.93 24.68
N HIS A 193 0.48 -22.22 24.51
CA HIS A 193 0.09 -23.01 23.34
C HIS A 193 -0.78 -24.20 23.77
N HIS A 194 -1.84 -24.50 23.00
CA HIS A 194 -2.65 -25.69 23.24
C HIS A 194 -1.96 -26.90 22.62
N VAL A 195 -1.73 -27.95 23.41
CA VAL A 195 -1.12 -29.21 22.96
C VAL A 195 -1.88 -29.81 21.78
N VAL A 196 -3.22 -29.77 21.84
CA VAL A 196 -4.10 -30.10 20.71
C VAL A 196 -4.77 -28.80 20.23
N PRO A 197 -4.57 -28.37 18.96
CA PRO A 197 -5.17 -27.15 18.45
C PRO A 197 -6.69 -27.11 18.60
N LEU A 198 -7.23 -25.97 19.05
CA LEU A 198 -8.68 -25.77 19.21
C LEU A 198 -9.46 -25.98 17.90
N THR A 199 -8.84 -25.72 16.75
CA THR A 199 -9.45 -25.97 15.43
C THR A 199 -9.70 -27.45 15.17
N GLN A 200 -8.92 -28.35 15.78
CA GLN A 200 -9.09 -29.79 15.69
C GLN A 200 -10.04 -30.32 16.79
N ARG A 201 -9.97 -29.74 18.00
CA ARG A 201 -10.75 -30.20 19.17
C ARG A 201 -12.19 -29.68 19.21
N GLY A 202 -12.47 -28.51 18.62
CA GLY A 202 -13.77 -27.85 18.72
C GLY A 202 -14.01 -27.16 20.07
N LYS A 203 -15.28 -26.95 20.43
CA LYS A 203 -15.66 -26.35 21.73
C LYS A 203 -15.57 -27.41 22.83
N SER A 204 -14.67 -27.20 23.79
CA SER A 204 -14.37 -28.16 24.85
C SER A 204 -13.70 -27.47 26.03
N ASP A 205 -13.80 -28.05 27.23
CA ASP A 205 -13.13 -27.55 28.43
C ASP A 205 -11.61 -27.73 28.33
N THR A 206 -10.84 -26.69 28.66
CA THR A 206 -9.38 -26.70 28.61
C THR A 206 -8.83 -26.79 30.04
N ASN A 207 -7.98 -27.78 30.31
CA ASN A 207 -7.23 -27.87 31.56
C ASN A 207 -5.86 -27.16 31.39
N PRO A 208 -5.56 -26.11 32.18
CA PRO A 208 -4.27 -25.40 32.10
C PRO A 208 -3.03 -26.26 32.34
N GLU A 209 -3.15 -27.33 33.12
CA GLU A 209 -2.02 -28.19 33.46
C GLU A 209 -1.66 -29.15 32.31
N THR A 210 -2.67 -29.77 31.68
CA THR A 210 -2.45 -30.86 30.72
C THR A 210 -2.59 -30.43 29.27
N ASP A 211 -3.45 -29.44 29.00
CA ASP A 211 -3.82 -29.07 27.64
C ASP A 211 -3.02 -27.87 27.13
N LEU A 212 -2.32 -27.16 28.03
CA LEU A 212 -1.54 -25.97 27.74
C LEU A 212 -0.07 -26.17 28.08
N VAL A 213 0.80 -25.63 27.23
CA VAL A 213 2.25 -25.59 27.43
C VAL A 213 2.77 -24.17 27.25
N VAL A 214 3.83 -23.82 27.96
CA VAL A 214 4.51 -22.52 27.81
C VAL A 214 5.73 -22.66 26.90
N LEU A 215 5.76 -21.85 25.83
CA LEU A 215 6.79 -21.88 24.81
C LEU A 215 7.35 -20.47 24.57
N CYS A 216 8.63 -20.38 24.22
CA CYS A 216 9.17 -19.13 23.69
C CYS A 216 8.65 -18.85 22.28
N ALA A 217 8.73 -17.60 21.82
CA ALA A 217 8.24 -17.20 20.50
C ALA A 217 8.81 -18.05 19.35
N ASN A 218 10.10 -18.44 19.44
CA ASN A 218 10.73 -19.29 18.42
C ASN A 218 10.14 -20.71 18.43
N CYS A 219 10.05 -21.35 19.59
CA CYS A 219 9.47 -22.68 19.72
C CYS A 219 7.99 -22.71 19.32
N HIS A 220 7.21 -21.71 19.72
CA HIS A 220 5.81 -21.61 19.33
C HIS A 220 5.63 -21.39 17.81
N ARG A 221 6.56 -20.68 17.14
CA ARG A 221 6.58 -20.65 15.68
C ARG A 221 6.97 -22.00 15.07
N MET A 222 7.87 -22.75 15.70
CA MET A 222 8.34 -24.04 15.17
C MET A 222 7.28 -25.14 15.28
N VAL A 223 6.48 -25.19 16.35
CA VAL A 223 5.37 -26.17 16.45
C VAL A 223 4.35 -26.00 15.32
N HIS A 224 4.16 -24.78 14.82
CA HIS A 224 3.25 -24.44 13.72
C HIS A 224 3.95 -24.25 12.36
N ARG A 225 5.22 -24.67 12.23
CA ARG A 225 6.00 -24.37 11.01
C ARG A 225 5.39 -25.00 9.77
N ASN A 226 4.80 -26.19 9.91
CA ASN A 226 4.05 -26.84 8.85
C ASN A 226 2.55 -26.56 9.05
N ARG A 227 1.86 -26.06 8.01
CA ARG A 227 0.48 -25.58 8.12
C ARG A 227 -0.52 -26.64 8.56
N ASP A 228 -0.24 -27.91 8.21
CA ASP A 228 -1.15 -29.03 8.44
C ASP A 228 -0.73 -29.91 9.64
N VAL A 229 0.42 -29.63 10.26
CA VAL A 229 0.99 -30.45 11.35
C VAL A 229 1.40 -29.54 12.50
N CYS A 230 0.74 -29.74 13.65
CA CYS A 230 1.17 -29.17 14.91
C CYS A 230 2.02 -30.21 15.63
N LEU A 231 3.32 -29.93 15.82
CA LEU A 231 4.21 -30.84 16.54
C LEU A 231 3.82 -30.90 18.01
N SER A 232 3.85 -32.10 18.58
CA SER A 232 3.85 -32.30 20.03
C SER A 232 5.12 -31.72 20.66
N LEU A 233 5.08 -31.51 21.98
CA LEU A 233 6.24 -31.00 22.73
C LEU A 233 7.46 -31.91 22.58
N GLU A 234 7.26 -33.23 22.59
CA GLU A 234 8.33 -34.22 22.47
C GLU A 234 8.91 -34.26 21.05
N GLU A 235 8.07 -34.18 20.02
CA GLU A 235 8.54 -34.05 18.64
C GLU A 235 9.34 -32.77 18.45
N LEU A 236 8.88 -31.63 18.99
CA LEU A 236 9.62 -30.37 18.94
C LEU A 236 11.00 -30.52 19.61
N LYS A 237 11.06 -31.12 20.81
CA LYS A 237 12.32 -31.36 21.53
C LYS A 237 13.28 -32.21 20.71
N SER A 238 12.80 -33.23 20.00
CA SER A 238 13.64 -34.09 19.16
C SER A 238 14.36 -33.34 18.02
N HIS A 239 13.83 -32.19 17.59
CA HIS A 239 14.44 -31.33 16.58
C HIS A 239 15.37 -30.26 17.16
N ILE A 240 15.37 -30.05 18.47
CA ILE A 240 16.24 -29.10 19.13
C ILE A 240 17.60 -29.74 19.30
N LYS A 241 18.60 -29.18 18.62
CA LYS A 241 20.00 -29.54 18.87
C LYS A 241 20.41 -28.99 20.24
N PRO A 242 21.18 -29.75 21.04
CA PRO A 242 21.78 -29.20 22.25
C PRO A 242 22.59 -27.96 21.87
N SER A 243 22.35 -26.86 22.57
CA SER A 243 23.13 -25.65 22.41
C SER A 243 24.50 -25.87 23.04
N ASP A 244 25.55 -25.94 22.22
CA ASP A 244 26.93 -25.74 22.70
C ASP A 244 27.02 -24.32 23.26
N GLY A 245 26.85 -24.18 24.58
CA GLY A 245 27.02 -22.93 25.32
C GLY A 245 26.13 -21.79 24.83
N MET A 246 24.89 -21.74 25.30
CA MET A 246 24.21 -20.44 25.39
C MET A 246 24.80 -19.71 26.62
N PRO A 247 25.34 -18.49 26.50
CA PRO A 247 25.77 -17.69 27.65
C PRO A 247 24.58 -17.29 28.53
#